data_AF-A0A6H2EME1-F1
#
_entry.id   AF-A0A6H2EME1-F1
#
_cell.length_a   1.000
_cell.length_b   1.000
_cell.length_c   1.000
_cell.angle_alpha   90.00
_cell.angle_beta   90.00
_cell.angle_gamma   90.00
#
_symmetry.space_group_name_H-M   'P 1'
#
loop_
_entity.id
_entity.type
_entity.pdbx_description
1 polymer ?
#
loop_
_entity_poly.entity_id
_entity_poly.type
_entity_poly.pdbx_seq_one_letter_code
_entity_poly.pdbx_strand_id
1 'polypeptide(L)'
;MKIKIDFFSQNTVEAIGAGIYKVSVVKPNGESGVLYVGESVFVLVRCAVHLYELKKDPNYFGFTAKRIENSQITLKFELLEKIENREKRKAREKEIIKEIGKIICQSQVSDRMKGIEAKIEALEDFLNN
;
A
#
# COMPACT_ATOMS: atom_id res chain seq x y z
N MET A 1 13.15 9.23 7.09
CA MET A 1 12.44 8.80 5.87
C MET A 1 12.63 9.87 4.80
N LYS A 2 13.22 9.52 3.66
CA LYS A 2 13.44 10.42 2.50
C LYS A 2 12.78 9.95 1.20
N ILE A 3 12.13 8.78 1.19
CA ILE A 3 11.29 8.38 0.05
C ILE A 3 10.25 9.46 -0.26
N LYS A 4 9.84 9.56 -1.52
CA LYS A 4 8.75 10.44 -1.95
C LYS A 4 7.41 9.82 -1.56
N ILE A 5 6.45 10.65 -1.21
CA ILE A 5 5.08 10.23 -0.90
C ILE A 5 4.15 10.85 -1.94
N ASP A 6 3.48 10.00 -2.71
CA ASP A 6 2.35 10.38 -3.57
C ASP A 6 1.07 9.94 -2.86
N PHE A 7 0.35 10.91 -2.28
CA PHE A 7 -0.78 10.66 -1.40
C PHE A 7 -2.08 11.14 -2.04
N PHE A 8 -2.74 10.27 -2.82
CA PHE A 8 -3.98 10.58 -3.54
C PHE A 8 -3.89 11.81 -4.45
N SER A 9 -2.77 12.03 -5.13
CA SER A 9 -2.54 13.22 -5.96
C SER A 9 -3.61 13.47 -7.03
N GLN A 10 -4.34 12.43 -7.45
CA GLN A 10 -5.38 12.52 -8.48
C GLN A 10 -6.81 12.50 -7.93
N ASN A 11 -7.02 12.09 -6.68
CA ASN A 11 -8.36 11.74 -6.15
C ASN A 11 -8.49 11.95 -4.64
N THR A 12 -7.89 13.03 -4.13
CA THR A 12 -7.86 13.35 -2.69
C THR A 12 -9.28 13.51 -2.11
N VAL A 13 -10.19 14.20 -2.81
CA VAL A 13 -11.56 14.44 -2.32
C VAL A 13 -12.35 13.14 -2.27
N GLU A 14 -12.22 12.30 -3.29
CA GLU A 14 -12.87 11.00 -3.37
C GLU A 14 -12.38 10.06 -2.28
N ALA A 15 -11.09 10.12 -1.94
CA ALA A 15 -10.47 9.30 -0.91
C ALA A 15 -10.96 9.63 0.51
N ILE A 16 -11.67 10.74 0.74
CA ILE A 16 -12.23 11.07 2.05
C ILE A 16 -13.26 10.00 2.48
N GLY A 17 -14.02 9.46 1.52
CA GLY A 17 -15.14 8.55 1.76
C GLY A 17 -14.76 7.07 1.80
N ALA A 18 -15.79 6.23 1.62
CA ALA A 18 -15.66 4.78 1.66
C ALA A 18 -15.18 4.21 0.33
N GLY A 19 -14.27 3.24 0.41
CA GLY A 19 -13.71 2.63 -0.79
C GLY A 19 -12.56 1.67 -0.52
N ILE A 20 -12.00 1.20 -1.64
CA ILE A 20 -10.86 0.29 -1.68
C ILE A 20 -9.66 1.10 -2.14
N TYR A 21 -8.54 0.96 -1.45
CA TYR A 21 -7.29 1.63 -1.78
C TYR A 21 -6.18 0.63 -1.98
N LYS A 22 -5.13 1.07 -2.69
CA LYS A 22 -3.85 0.38 -2.71
C LYS A 22 -2.72 1.30 -2.28
N VAL A 23 -1.71 0.67 -1.71
CA VAL A 23 -0.40 1.24 -1.45
C VAL A 23 0.60 0.53 -2.33
N SER A 24 1.37 1.27 -3.11
CA SER A 24 2.38 0.74 -4.02
C SER A 24 3.73 1.40 -3.79
N VAL A 25 4.80 0.69 -4.12
CA VAL A 25 6.14 1.24 -4.20
C VAL A 25 6.54 1.36 -5.66
N VAL A 26 7.08 2.52 -6.04
CA VAL A 26 7.50 2.81 -7.42
C VAL A 26 9.00 3.02 -7.43
N LYS A 27 9.69 2.26 -8.28
CA LYS A 27 11.12 2.34 -8.55
C LYS A 27 11.45 3.59 -9.39
N PRO A 28 12.73 3.98 -9.45
CA PRO A 28 13.16 5.13 -10.28
C PRO A 28 12.90 4.92 -11.78
N ASN A 29 12.89 3.67 -12.25
CA ASN A 29 12.57 3.30 -13.62
C ASN A 29 11.06 3.29 -13.94
N GLY A 30 10.20 3.63 -12.96
CA GLY A 30 8.74 3.66 -13.10
C GLY A 30 8.04 2.32 -12.84
N GLU A 31 8.78 1.24 -12.63
CA GLU A 31 8.18 -0.05 -12.26
C GLU A 31 7.52 0.02 -10.88
N SER A 32 6.31 -0.51 -10.77
CA SER A 32 5.48 -0.42 -9.56
C SER A 32 5.16 -1.80 -9.00
N GLY A 33 5.35 -1.96 -7.69
CA GLY A 33 4.98 -3.15 -6.93
C GLY A 33 3.88 -2.82 -5.92
N VAL A 34 2.82 -3.63 -5.89
CA VAL A 34 1.73 -3.43 -4.93
C VAL A 34 2.18 -3.94 -3.55
N LEU A 35 2.17 -3.06 -2.55
CA LEU A 35 2.51 -3.40 -1.17
C LEU A 35 1.30 -3.91 -0.40
N TYR A 36 0.14 -3.28 -0.60
CA TYR A 36 -1.03 -3.52 0.22
C TYR A 36 -2.31 -3.06 -0.51
N VAL A 37 -3.39 -3.82 -0.36
CA VAL A 37 -4.76 -3.43 -0.74
C VAL A 37 -5.67 -3.55 0.46
N GLY A 38 -6.51 -2.55 0.71
CA GLY A 38 -7.46 -2.62 1.81
C GLY A 38 -8.72 -1.83 1.53
N GLU A 39 -9.71 -1.99 2.41
CA GLU A 39 -10.96 -1.25 2.39
C GLU A 39 -11.13 -0.41 3.64
N SER A 40 -11.84 0.72 3.50
CA SER A 40 -12.18 1.57 4.63
C SER A 40 -13.45 2.34 4.34
N VAL A 41 -14.15 2.75 5.41
CA VAL A 41 -15.19 3.80 5.35
C VAL A 41 -14.59 5.21 5.30
N PHE A 42 -13.33 5.35 5.68
CA PHE A 42 -12.54 6.58 5.63
C PHE A 42 -11.17 6.25 5.01
N VAL A 43 -11.09 6.21 3.69
CA VAL A 43 -9.87 5.72 2.99
C VAL A 43 -8.66 6.60 3.29
N LEU A 44 -8.81 7.91 3.22
CA LEU A 44 -7.73 8.88 3.45
C LEU A 44 -7.18 8.77 4.87
N VAL A 45 -8.06 8.68 5.88
CA VAL A 45 -7.67 8.51 7.29
C VAL A 45 -6.91 7.20 7.49
N ARG A 46 -7.40 6.10 6.92
CA ARG A 46 -6.74 4.79 7.03
C ARG A 46 -5.34 4.80 6.39
N CYS A 47 -5.20 5.46 5.25
CA CYS A 47 -3.90 5.61 4.60
C CYS A 47 -2.95 6.52 5.37
N ALA A 48 -3.46 7.57 6.03
CA ALA A 48 -2.65 8.40 6.92
C ALA A 48 -2.12 7.59 8.12
N VAL A 49 -2.93 6.67 8.67
CA VAL A 49 -2.48 5.72 9.71
C VAL A 49 -1.36 4.82 9.19
N HIS A 50 -1.50 4.25 7.99
CA HIS A 50 -0.41 3.46 7.38
C HIS A 50 0.89 4.26 7.22
N LEU A 51 0.80 5.53 6.79
CA LEU A 51 1.95 6.41 6.65
C LEU A 51 2.58 6.75 8.02
N TYR A 52 1.76 6.92 9.05
CA TYR A 52 2.24 7.13 10.43
C TYR A 52 2.98 5.90 10.97
N GLU A 53 2.43 4.69 10.81
CA GLU A 53 3.09 3.46 11.23
C GLU A 53 4.41 3.24 10.48
N LEU A 54 4.45 3.52 9.17
CA LEU A 54 5.71 3.50 8.40
C LEU A 54 6.75 4.49 8.92
N LYS A 55 6.32 5.71 9.28
CA LYS A 55 7.23 6.72 9.84
C LYS A 55 7.82 6.27 11.18
N LYS A 56 7.02 5.57 12.00
CA LYS A 56 7.43 5.04 13.30
C LYS A 56 8.39 3.87 13.15
N ASP A 57 8.08 2.94 12.24
CA ASP A 57 8.90 1.78 11.94
C ASP A 57 8.91 1.50 10.43
N PRO A 58 10.05 1.73 9.74
CA PRO A 58 10.21 1.43 8.31
C PRO A 58 9.82 -0.01 7.94
N ASN A 59 10.01 -0.97 8.86
CA ASN A 59 9.70 -2.37 8.63
C ASN A 59 8.18 -2.64 8.48
N TYR A 60 7.34 -1.67 8.79
CA TYR A 60 5.89 -1.75 8.63
C TYR A 60 5.48 -2.18 7.21
N PHE A 61 6.11 -1.62 6.17
CA PHE A 61 5.96 -2.05 4.78
C PHE A 61 7.21 -2.78 4.25
N GLY A 62 8.07 -3.30 5.13
CA GLY A 62 9.27 -4.04 4.75
C GLY A 62 10.47 -3.18 4.35
N PHE A 63 10.41 -1.85 4.50
CA PHE A 63 11.59 -1.03 4.23
C PHE A 63 12.62 -1.23 5.33
N THR A 64 13.89 -1.36 4.93
CA THR A 64 15.01 -1.26 5.88
C THR A 64 15.30 0.22 6.21
N ALA A 65 15.99 0.47 7.32
CA ALA A 65 16.46 1.81 7.70
C ALA A 65 17.34 2.47 6.61
N LYS A 66 18.01 1.67 5.76
CA LYS A 66 18.76 2.17 4.61
C LYS A 66 17.84 2.50 3.43
N ARG A 67 16.91 1.61 3.08
CA ARG A 67 16.05 1.75 1.90
C ARG A 67 15.05 2.90 2.03
N ILE A 68 14.56 3.15 3.23
CA ILE A 68 13.61 4.24 3.54
C ILE A 68 14.22 5.65 3.37
N GLU A 69 15.55 5.74 3.23
CA GLU A 69 16.28 6.99 3.00
C GLU A 69 16.57 7.27 1.51
N ASN A 70 16.03 6.46 0.59
CA ASN A 70 16.22 6.64 -0.85
C ASN A 70 15.14 7.56 -1.47
N SER A 71 15.52 8.79 -1.82
CA SER A 71 14.61 9.78 -2.42
C SER A 71 14.17 9.48 -3.86
N GLN A 72 14.73 8.46 -4.50
CA GLN A 72 14.32 8.01 -5.83
C GLN A 72 13.15 7.02 -5.78
N ILE A 73 12.84 6.45 -4.61
CA ILE A 73 11.69 5.58 -4.40
C ILE A 73 10.47 6.44 -4.06
N THR A 74 9.31 6.09 -4.63
CA THR A 74 8.02 6.71 -4.29
C THR A 74 7.10 5.69 -3.64
N LEU A 75 6.50 6.04 -2.50
CA LEU A 75 5.37 5.34 -1.93
C LEU A 75 4.08 6.02 -2.38
N LYS A 76 3.23 5.28 -3.05
CA LYS A 76 2.03 5.79 -3.71
C LYS A 76 0.77 5.23 -3.06
N PHE A 77 -0.14 6.11 -2.66
CA PHE A 77 -1.46 5.78 -2.13
C PHE A 77 -2.52 6.19 -3.15
N GLU A 78 -3.37 5.23 -3.52
CA GLU A 78 -4.37 5.43 -4.57
C GLU A 78 -5.72 4.84 -4.13
N LEU A 79 -6.78 5.59 -4.39
CA LEU A 79 -8.13 5.05 -4.35
C LEU A 79 -8.38 4.26 -5.63
N LEU A 80 -8.82 3.01 -5.49
CA LEU A 80 -9.17 2.12 -6.59
C LEU A 80 -10.64 2.24 -6.97
N GLU A 81 -11.52 2.13 -5.97
CA GLU A 81 -12.96 2.09 -6.20
C GLU A 81 -13.72 2.66 -4.99
N LYS A 82 -14.76 3.45 -5.25
CA LYS A 82 -15.67 3.96 -4.22
C LYS A 82 -16.82 2.99 -4.03
N ILE A 83 -16.98 2.49 -2.81
CA ILE A 83 -18.07 1.57 -2.49
C ILE A 83 -18.54 1.84 -1.07
N GLU A 84 -19.75 2.40 -0.92
CA GLU A 84 -20.32 2.71 0.39
C GLU A 84 -20.78 1.46 1.14
N ASN A 85 -21.43 0.53 0.42
CA ASN A 85 -21.95 -0.69 1.01
C ASN A 85 -20.79 -1.60 1.47
N ARG A 86 -20.76 -1.88 2.78
CA ARG A 86 -19.70 -2.66 3.43
C ARG A 86 -19.51 -4.06 2.86
N GLU A 87 -20.59 -4.78 2.60
CA GLU A 87 -20.51 -6.17 2.12
C GLU A 87 -19.95 -6.22 0.71
N LYS A 88 -20.46 -5.36 -0.18
CA LYS A 88 -19.94 -5.21 -1.54
C LYS A 88 -18.47 -4.80 -1.54
N ARG A 89 -18.09 -3.84 -0.67
CA ARG A 89 -16.71 -3.36 -0.59
C ARG A 89 -15.73 -4.45 -0.13
N LYS A 90 -16.12 -5.24 0.87
CA LYS A 90 -15.31 -6.38 1.35
C LYS A 90 -15.22 -7.51 0.33
N ALA A 91 -16.30 -7.80 -0.40
CA ALA A 91 -16.26 -8.79 -1.47
C ALA A 91 -15.31 -8.35 -2.59
N ARG A 92 -15.44 -7.09 -3.03
CA ARG A 92 -14.62 -6.52 -4.11
C ARG A 92 -13.15 -6.39 -3.74
N GLU A 93 -12.81 -6.07 -2.49
CA GLU A 93 -11.41 -6.05 -2.01
C GLU A 93 -10.74 -7.41 -2.19
N LYS A 94 -11.42 -8.51 -1.81
CA LYS A 94 -10.90 -9.86 -2.02
C LYS A 94 -10.75 -10.23 -3.49
N GLU A 95 -11.65 -9.78 -4.35
CA GLU A 95 -11.53 -9.97 -5.81
C GLU A 95 -10.30 -9.25 -6.35
N ILE A 96 -10.11 -7.97 -6.00
CA ILE A 96 -8.95 -7.18 -6.41
C ILE A 96 -7.64 -7.82 -5.95
N ILE A 97 -7.59 -8.34 -4.71
CA ILE A 97 -6.40 -9.04 -4.20
C ILE A 97 -6.07 -10.27 -5.07
N LYS A 98 -7.10 -11.04 -5.47
CA LYS A 98 -6.92 -12.20 -6.36
C LYS A 98 -6.49 -11.78 -7.77
N GLU A 99 -7.05 -10.69 -8.30
CA GLU A 99 -6.72 -10.14 -9.62
C GLU A 99 -5.26 -9.67 -9.67
N ILE A 100 -4.74 -9.06 -8.59
CA ILE A 100 -3.35 -8.60 -8.50
C ILE A 100 -2.39 -9.80 -8.34
N GLY A 101 -2.79 -10.82 -7.57
CA GLY A 101 -2.07 -12.08 -7.39
C GLY A 101 -0.79 -12.00 -6.54
N LYS A 102 0.10 -11.02 -6.79
CA LYS A 102 1.35 -10.83 -6.02
C LYS A 102 1.37 -9.47 -5.33
N ILE A 103 0.95 -9.47 -4.07
CA ILE A 103 1.07 -8.32 -3.16
C ILE A 103 2.24 -8.53 -2.19
N ILE A 104 3.15 -7.57 -2.11
CA ILE A 104 4.43 -7.70 -1.40
C ILE A 104 4.21 -7.92 0.10
N CYS A 105 3.39 -7.10 0.76
CA CYS A 105 3.27 -7.13 2.23
C CYS A 105 2.08 -7.94 2.76
N GLN A 106 1.24 -8.54 1.91
CA GLN A 106 0.00 -9.22 2.31
C GLN A 106 -0.01 -10.72 2.02
N SER A 107 -0.78 -11.46 2.81
CA SER A 107 -0.89 -12.92 2.70
C SER A 107 -1.81 -13.41 1.56
N GLN A 108 -2.26 -12.53 0.65
CA GLN A 108 -3.11 -12.81 -0.52
C GLN A 108 -4.54 -13.30 -0.24
N VAL A 109 -4.97 -13.40 1.02
CA VAL A 109 -6.32 -13.89 1.38
C VAL A 109 -7.28 -12.74 1.70
N SER A 110 -6.74 -11.69 2.32
CA SER A 110 -7.40 -10.43 2.63
C SER A 110 -6.32 -9.37 2.86
N ASP A 111 -6.73 -8.25 3.42
CA ASP A 111 -5.86 -7.21 3.96
C ASP A 111 -4.79 -7.65 5.01
N ARG A 112 -4.73 -8.94 5.39
CA ARG A 112 -3.79 -9.46 6.40
C ARG A 112 -2.34 -9.35 5.94
N MET A 113 -1.52 -8.71 6.76
CA MET A 113 -0.08 -8.55 6.51
C MET A 113 0.73 -9.82 6.80
N LYS A 114 1.83 -9.99 6.07
CA LYS A 114 2.89 -10.97 6.36
C LYS A 114 3.70 -10.55 7.60
N GLY A 115 4.47 -11.51 8.14
CA GLY A 115 5.49 -11.24 9.16
C GLY A 115 6.56 -10.25 8.66
N ILE A 116 7.25 -9.59 9.59
CA ILE A 116 8.19 -8.50 9.28
C ILE A 116 9.30 -8.97 8.33
N GLU A 117 9.93 -10.10 8.64
CA GLU A 117 11.04 -10.66 7.87
C GLU A 117 10.62 -10.94 6.42
N ALA A 118 9.45 -11.56 6.24
CA ALA A 118 8.90 -11.87 4.91
C ALA A 118 8.51 -10.60 4.12
N LYS A 119 8.14 -9.51 4.79
CA LYS A 119 7.91 -8.22 4.12
C LYS A 119 9.22 -7.60 3.64
N ILE A 120 10.26 -7.65 4.48
CA ILE A 120 11.58 -7.10 4.15
C ILE A 120 12.19 -7.84 2.96
N GLU A 121 12.21 -9.17 3.02
CA GLU A 121 12.71 -10.02 1.93
C GLU A 121 11.97 -9.73 0.62
N ALA A 122 10.63 -9.78 0.63
CA ALA A 122 9.84 -9.54 -0.57
C ALA A 122 10.00 -8.12 -1.15
N LEU A 123 10.20 -7.10 -0.30
CA LEU A 123 10.42 -5.74 -0.77
C LEU A 123 11.83 -5.56 -1.34
N GLU A 124 12.86 -6.07 -0.67
CA GLU A 124 14.24 -6.00 -1.20
C GLU A 124 14.36 -6.77 -2.51
N ASP A 125 13.75 -7.96 -2.62
CA ASP A 125 13.68 -8.71 -3.87
C ASP A 125 13.03 -7.90 -4.99
N PHE A 126 11.90 -7.23 -4.70
CA PHE A 126 11.27 -6.36 -5.69
C PHE A 126 12.20 -5.22 -6.08
N LEU A 127 12.81 -4.52 -5.12
CA LEU A 127 13.57 -3.30 -5.38
C LEU A 127 14.96 -3.53 -6.02
N ASN A 128 15.48 -4.76 -6.00
CA ASN A 128 16.79 -5.10 -6.54
C ASN A 128 16.74 -5.83 -7.89
N ASN A 129 15.58 -6.34 -8.28
CA ASN A 129 15.32 -6.83 -9.65
C ASN A 129 14.66 -5.74 -10.51
#